data_AF-A0AA90N7G2-F1
#
_entry.id   AF-A0AA90N7G2-F1
#
_cell.length_a   1.000
_cell.length_b   1.000
_cell.length_c   1.000
_cell.angle_alpha   90.00
_cell.angle_beta   90.00
_cell.angle_gamma   90.00
#
_symmetry.space_group_name_H-M   'P 1'
#
loop_
_entity.id
_entity.type
_entity.pdbx_description
1 polymer ?
#
loop_
_entity_poly.entity_id
_entity_poly.type
_entity_poly.pdbx_seq_one_letter_code
_entity_poly.pdbx_strand_id
1 'polypeptide(L)'
;MIELLTARTGRQIRLMPADFGASAVFGMVVRLGQGDVVMFDRATPGTHQLFTVFHELGHVILDHRLAGPDEIAEGATCTASTGDERAAEYFAARLSHLLRVRSVRTTDPGTAADRITDTLAGGRVWK
;
A
#
# COMPACT_ATOMS: atom_id res chain seq x y z
N MET A 1 -7.66 -10.34 10.76
CA MET A 1 -8.17 -9.46 9.68
C MET A 1 -7.70 -9.92 8.30
N ILE A 2 -6.38 -10.00 8.04
CA ILE A 2 -5.84 -10.45 6.74
C ILE A 2 -6.34 -11.83 6.31
N GLU A 3 -6.43 -12.79 7.23
CA GLU A 3 -6.98 -14.13 6.95
C GLU A 3 -8.45 -14.07 6.52
N LEU A 4 -9.26 -13.27 7.21
CA LEU A 4 -10.67 -13.06 6.85
C LEU A 4 -10.81 -12.44 5.45
N LEU A 5 -9.95 -11.46 5.14
CA LEU A 5 -9.94 -10.82 3.83
C LEU A 5 -9.44 -11.77 2.73
N THR A 6 -8.46 -12.60 3.04
CA THR A 6 -7.98 -13.66 2.13
C THR A 6 -9.10 -14.65 1.83
N ALA A 7 -9.83 -15.10 2.85
CA ALA A 7 -10.97 -16.00 2.68
C ALA A 7 -12.11 -15.35 1.89
N ARG A 8 -12.40 -14.07 2.12
CA ARG A 8 -13.48 -13.33 1.45
C ARG A 8 -13.16 -13.00 -0.01
N THR A 9 -11.93 -12.63 -0.31
CA THR A 9 -11.51 -12.25 -1.68
C THR A 9 -11.11 -13.47 -2.52
N GLY A 10 -10.79 -14.59 -1.88
CA GLY A 10 -10.20 -15.77 -2.53
C GLY A 10 -8.75 -15.53 -3.00
N ARG A 11 -8.14 -14.40 -2.61
CA ARG A 11 -6.79 -13.99 -3.01
C ARG A 11 -5.92 -13.88 -1.78
N GLN A 12 -4.69 -14.41 -1.84
CA GLN A 12 -3.76 -14.29 -0.72
C GLN A 12 -3.36 -12.82 -0.55
N ILE A 13 -3.59 -12.25 0.63
CA ILE A 13 -3.14 -10.89 0.96
C ILE A 13 -1.88 -10.97 1.82
N ARG A 14 -0.80 -10.31 1.40
CA ARG A 14 0.45 -10.23 2.17
C ARG A 14 0.80 -8.79 2.47
N LEU A 15 1.16 -8.51 3.72
CA LEU A 15 1.71 -7.23 4.13
C LEU A 15 3.23 -7.23 3.93
N MET A 16 3.78 -6.20 3.31
CA MET A 16 5.20 -6.11 3.03
C MET A 16 5.74 -4.71 3.38
N PRO A 17 6.61 -4.57 4.38
CA PRO A 17 7.29 -3.30 4.63
C PRO A 17 8.26 -2.98 3.49
N ALA A 18 8.10 -1.83 2.85
CA ALA A 18 8.98 -1.35 1.78
C ALA A 18 9.65 -0.01 2.17
N ASP A 19 10.70 0.36 1.46
CA ASP A 19 11.32 1.69 1.57
C ASP A 19 10.80 2.55 0.41
N PHE A 20 9.89 3.49 0.71
CA PHE A 20 9.35 4.42 -0.27
C PHE A 20 10.22 5.68 -0.40
N GLY A 21 11.36 5.72 0.29
CA GLY A 21 12.42 6.68 0.02
C GLY A 21 12.03 8.14 0.23
N ALA A 22 11.12 8.42 1.17
CA ALA A 22 10.57 9.74 1.44
C ALA A 22 9.73 10.32 0.29
N SER A 23 8.98 9.47 -0.41
CA SER A 23 8.06 9.95 -1.43
C SER A 23 6.74 10.45 -0.84
N ALA A 24 5.92 11.12 -1.65
CA ALA A 24 4.55 11.44 -1.29
C ALA A 24 3.65 10.20 -1.14
N VAL A 25 4.13 9.02 -1.55
CA VAL A 25 3.44 7.74 -1.47
C VAL A 25 3.95 6.96 -0.26
N PHE A 26 3.07 6.64 0.67
CA PHE A 26 3.40 5.92 1.90
C PHE A 26 3.03 4.43 1.84
N GLY A 27 2.33 3.99 0.79
CA GLY A 27 1.90 2.61 0.59
C GLY A 27 1.35 2.39 -0.82
N MET A 28 1.15 1.12 -1.17
CA MET A 28 0.49 0.70 -2.41
C MET A 28 0.02 -0.74 -2.31
N VAL A 29 -1.00 -1.11 -3.09
CA VAL A 29 -1.32 -2.51 -3.36
C VAL A 29 -0.88 -2.89 -4.76
N VAL A 30 -0.12 -3.99 -4.83
CA VAL A 30 0.32 -4.59 -6.08
C VAL A 30 -0.37 -5.92 -6.28
N ARG A 31 -1.03 -6.08 -7.43
CA ARG A 31 -1.63 -7.35 -7.82
C ARG A 31 -0.58 -8.25 -8.48
N LEU A 32 -0.20 -9.35 -7.82
CA LEU A 32 0.80 -10.30 -8.29
C LEU A 32 0.22 -11.70 -8.43
N GLY A 33 -0.09 -12.10 -9.67
CA GLY A 33 -0.68 -13.42 -9.95
C GLY A 33 -1.96 -13.66 -9.14
N GLN A 34 -1.93 -14.69 -8.28
CA GLN A 34 -3.07 -15.10 -7.43
C GLN A 34 -3.14 -14.38 -6.07
N GLY A 35 -2.24 -13.43 -5.80
CA GLY A 35 -2.19 -12.70 -4.53
C GLY A 35 -2.10 -11.19 -4.71
N ASP A 36 -2.45 -10.47 -3.65
CA ASP A 36 -2.32 -9.03 -3.55
C ASP A 36 -1.27 -8.71 -2.46
N VAL A 37 -0.29 -7.88 -2.77
CA VAL A 37 0.76 -7.46 -1.85
C VAL A 37 0.50 -6.01 -1.45
N VAL A 38 0.22 -5.80 -0.17
CA VAL A 38 0.03 -4.49 0.44
C VAL A 38 1.37 -4.02 0.99
N MET A 39 1.93 -3.01 0.36
CA MET A 39 3.17 -2.37 0.77
C MET A 39 2.90 -1.13 1.60
N PHE A 40 3.75 -0.90 2.61
CA PHE A 40 3.71 0.31 3.43
C PHE A 40 5.13 0.74 3.78
N ASP A 41 5.33 2.04 3.95
CA ASP A 41 6.64 2.61 4.21
C ASP A 41 7.11 2.30 5.64
N ARG A 42 8.17 1.49 5.71
CA ARG A 42 8.80 1.06 6.97
C ARG A 42 9.38 2.23 7.77
N ALA A 43 9.70 3.34 7.13
CA ALA A 43 10.28 4.51 7.78
C ALA A 43 9.24 5.33 8.56
N THR A 44 7.94 5.16 8.26
CA THR A 44 6.87 5.91 8.94
C THR A 44 6.58 5.37 10.34
N PRO A 45 6.06 6.18 11.27
CA PRO A 45 5.64 5.70 12.60
C PRO A 45 4.63 4.55 12.50
N GLY A 46 4.64 3.61 13.46
CA GLY A 46 3.77 2.41 13.38
C GLY A 46 2.27 2.72 13.27
N THR A 47 1.80 3.84 13.84
CA THR A 47 0.39 4.27 13.67
C THR A 47 0.10 4.78 12.26
N HIS A 48 1.09 5.35 11.58
CA HIS A 48 1.01 5.74 10.18
C HIS A 48 1.04 4.51 9.28
N GLN A 49 1.97 3.58 9.51
CA GLN A 49 2.01 2.30 8.80
C GLN A 49 0.65 1.59 8.86
N LEU A 50 0.03 1.55 10.04
CA LEU A 50 -1.27 0.91 10.22
C LEU A 50 -2.39 1.64 9.47
N PHE A 51 -2.38 2.98 9.48
CA PHE A 51 -3.33 3.78 8.70
C PHE A 51 -3.18 3.52 7.21
N THR A 52 -1.94 3.54 6.69
CA THR A 52 -1.62 3.19 5.32
C THR A 52 -2.12 1.80 4.98
N VAL A 53 -1.85 0.80 5.81
CA VAL A 53 -2.35 -0.57 5.58
C VAL A 53 -3.87 -0.60 5.50
N PHE A 54 -4.60 0.15 6.34
CA PHE A 54 -6.06 0.22 6.21
C PHE A 54 -6.52 0.92 4.94
N HIS A 55 -5.84 1.99 4.51
CA HIS A 55 -6.11 2.68 3.24
C HIS A 55 -5.98 1.72 2.06
N GLU A 56 -4.85 1.04 1.98
CA GLU A 56 -4.56 0.06 0.94
C GLU A 56 -5.55 -1.13 0.94
N LEU A 57 -5.91 -1.63 2.13
CA LEU A 57 -6.96 -2.65 2.24
C LEU A 57 -8.34 -2.12 1.85
N GLY A 58 -8.59 -0.81 2.00
CA GLY A 58 -9.78 -0.15 1.51
C GLY A 58 -9.94 -0.31 0.00
N HIS A 59 -8.85 -0.11 -0.76
CA HIS A 59 -8.86 -0.35 -2.20
C HIS A 59 -9.17 -1.81 -2.56
N VAL A 60 -8.63 -2.78 -1.83
CA VAL A 60 -8.91 -4.22 -2.06
C VAL A 60 -10.36 -4.57 -1.74
N ILE A 61 -10.89 -4.09 -0.61
CA ILE A 61 -12.23 -4.46 -0.11
C ILE A 61 -13.34 -3.84 -0.96
N LEU A 62 -13.11 -2.62 -1.46
CA LEU A 62 -14.06 -1.87 -2.27
C LEU A 62 -13.89 -2.14 -3.77
N ASP A 63 -12.99 -3.06 -4.15
CA ASP A 63 -12.69 -3.45 -5.52
C ASP A 63 -12.31 -2.26 -6.42
N HIS A 64 -11.50 -1.35 -5.88
CA HIS A 64 -10.95 -0.22 -6.63
C HIS A 64 -9.84 -0.68 -7.58
N ARG A 65 -9.55 0.11 -8.61
CA ARG A 65 -8.41 -0.15 -9.51
C ARG A 65 -7.11 -0.13 -8.71
N LEU A 66 -6.30 -1.18 -8.85
CA LEU A 66 -4.99 -1.32 -8.23
C LEU A 66 -3.89 -1.19 -9.27
N ALA A 67 -2.69 -0.81 -8.82
CA ALA A 67 -1.52 -0.76 -9.68
C ALA A 67 -1.14 -2.15 -10.19
N GLY A 68 -0.95 -2.25 -11.51
CA GLY A 68 -0.38 -3.43 -12.15
C GLY A 68 1.16 -3.47 -12.02
N PRO A 69 1.80 -4.64 -12.16
CA PRO A 69 3.26 -4.76 -12.10
C PRO A 69 3.97 -3.89 -13.15
N ASP A 70 3.39 -3.71 -14.33
CA ASP A 70 3.96 -2.88 -15.40
C ASP A 70 3.88 -1.38 -15.07
N GLU A 71 2.84 -0.94 -14.36
CA GLU A 71 2.64 0.46 -13.95
C GLU A 71 3.65 0.89 -12.87
N ILE A 72 4.21 -0.07 -12.13
CA ILE A 72 5.24 0.18 -11.11
C ILE A 72 6.60 0.47 -11.77
N ALA A 73 6.92 -0.29 -12.82
CA ALA A 73 8.18 -0.15 -13.55
C ALA A 73 8.32 1.21 -14.26
N GLU A 74 7.19 1.83 -14.64
CA GLU A 74 7.15 3.12 -15.34
C GLU A 74 7.06 4.35 -14.41
N GLY A 75 7.20 4.17 -13.09
CA GLY A 75 7.21 5.29 -12.13
C GLY A 75 5.84 5.65 -11.57
N ALA A 76 5.02 4.63 -11.29
CA ALA A 76 3.79 4.62 -10.48
C ALA A 76 3.20 6.00 -10.12
N THR A 77 2.23 6.46 -10.92
CA THR A 77 1.19 7.39 -10.45
C THR A 77 0.01 6.57 -9.91
N CYS A 78 -0.52 6.91 -8.73
CA CYS A 78 -1.73 6.27 -8.21
C CYS A 78 -2.88 6.47 -9.22
N THR A 79 -3.39 5.37 -9.80
CA THR A 79 -4.37 5.41 -10.90
C THR A 79 -5.83 5.36 -10.43
N ALA A 80 -6.07 5.34 -9.12
CA ALA A 80 -7.43 5.31 -8.57
C ALA A 80 -8.14 6.66 -8.74
N SER A 81 -9.46 6.60 -8.89
CA SER A 81 -10.26 7.82 -9.02
C SER A 81 -10.24 8.64 -7.72
N THR A 82 -10.46 9.96 -7.77
CA THR A 82 -10.62 10.79 -6.56
C THR A 82 -11.73 10.27 -5.64
N GLY A 83 -12.76 9.60 -6.19
CA GLY A 83 -13.82 8.97 -5.41
C GLY A 83 -13.30 7.74 -4.65
N ASP A 84 -12.55 6.89 -5.33
CA ASP A 84 -11.96 5.67 -4.80
C ASP A 84 -10.97 6.00 -3.66
N GLU A 85 -10.11 6.99 -3.87
CA GLU A 85 -9.17 7.49 -2.86
C GLU A 85 -9.88 8.02 -1.62
N ARG A 86 -10.98 8.76 -1.79
CA ARG A 86 -11.78 9.26 -0.65
C ARG A 86 -12.49 8.14 0.10
N ALA A 87 -12.98 7.12 -0.61
CA ALA A 87 -13.63 5.98 0.01
C ALA A 87 -12.63 5.11 0.79
N ALA A 88 -11.42 4.90 0.25
CA ALA A 88 -10.32 4.23 0.94
C ALA A 88 -9.86 5.00 2.18
N GLU A 89 -9.68 6.31 2.08
CA GLU A 89 -9.31 7.18 3.21
C GLU A 89 -10.39 7.17 4.30
N TYR A 90 -11.67 7.26 3.93
CA TYR A 90 -12.78 7.18 4.89
C TYR A 90 -12.81 5.84 5.62
N PHE A 91 -12.60 4.74 4.90
CA PHE A 91 -12.48 3.41 5.47
C PHE A 91 -11.34 3.33 6.48
N ALA A 92 -10.15 3.82 6.12
CA ALA A 92 -8.97 3.84 6.98
C ALA A 92 -9.18 4.69 8.25
N ALA A 93 -9.75 5.88 8.08
CA ALA A 93 -10.08 6.77 9.20
C ALA A 93 -11.10 6.15 10.15
N ARG A 94 -12.12 5.47 9.61
CA ARG A 94 -13.16 4.83 10.43
C ARG A 94 -12.60 3.66 11.24
N LEU A 95 -11.78 2.80 10.64
CA LEU A 95 -11.11 1.70 11.34
C LEU A 95 -10.12 2.20 12.39
N SER A 96 -9.31 3.19 12.04
CA SER A 96 -8.35 3.80 12.98
C SER A 96 -9.07 4.40 14.19
N HIS A 97 -10.21 5.07 13.98
CA HIS A 97 -11.04 5.60 15.07
C HIS A 97 -11.58 4.49 15.98
N LEU A 98 -12.14 3.42 15.40
CA LEU A 98 -12.67 2.28 16.16
C LEU A 98 -11.58 1.56 16.97
N LEU A 99 -10.36 1.53 16.45
CA LEU A 99 -9.21 0.89 17.08
C LEU A 99 -8.38 1.84 17.95
N ARG A 100 -8.80 3.11 18.09
CA ARG A 100 -8.08 4.19 18.81
C ARG A 100 -6.62 4.40 18.34
N VAL A 101 -6.35 4.12 17.07
CA VAL A 101 -5.06 4.37 16.43
C VAL A 101 -5.04 5.81 15.93
N ARG A 102 -4.06 6.62 16.35
CA ARG A 102 -3.83 7.98 15.84
C ARG A 102 -2.57 8.03 14.98
N SER A 103 -2.74 8.20 13.67
CA SER A 103 -1.62 8.41 12.73
C SER A 103 -1.17 9.88 12.76
N VAL A 104 0.15 10.10 12.68
CA VAL A 104 0.77 11.40 12.43
C VAL A 104 1.46 11.32 11.08
N ARG A 105 1.10 12.20 10.13
CA ARG A 105 1.82 12.32 8.85
C ARG A 105 3.15 13.02 9.08
N THR A 106 4.24 12.44 8.59
CA THR A 106 5.54 13.10 8.46
C THR A 106 5.92 13.03 6.99
N THR A 107 6.17 14.18 6.37
CA THR A 107 6.64 14.30 4.99
C THR A 107 8.14 14.58 5.02
N ASP A 108 8.91 13.74 4.35
CA ASP A 108 10.32 13.95 4.01
C ASP A 108 10.39 14.00 2.45
N PRO A 109 11.30 14.73 1.77
CA PRO A 109 11.28 14.89 0.32
C PRO A 109 12.37 14.07 -0.39
N GLY A 110 11.98 12.95 -1.03
CA GLY A 110 12.86 12.15 -1.90
C GLY A 110 12.06 11.24 -2.86
N THR A 111 12.52 11.05 -4.10
CA THR A 111 11.76 10.36 -5.16
C THR A 111 11.82 8.82 -5.04
N ALA A 112 10.62 8.18 -5.01
CA ALA A 112 10.37 6.76 -4.70
C ALA A 112 10.70 5.73 -5.80
N ALA A 113 10.62 6.13 -7.07
CA ALA A 113 10.44 5.19 -8.18
C ALA A 113 11.59 4.19 -8.35
N ASP A 114 12.84 4.61 -8.10
CA ASP A 114 14.02 3.76 -8.33
C ASP A 114 14.20 2.64 -7.29
N ARG A 115 13.60 2.75 -6.09
CA ARG A 115 13.86 1.83 -4.95
C ARG A 115 12.77 0.78 -4.72
N ILE A 116 11.56 1.00 -5.24
CA ILE A 116 10.46 0.02 -5.19
C ILE A 116 10.83 -1.22 -6.03
N THR A 117 11.54 -1.02 -7.14
CA THR A 117 12.06 -2.09 -8.01
C THR A 117 13.08 -2.98 -7.29
N ASP A 118 13.97 -2.41 -6.47
CA ASP A 118 14.97 -3.16 -5.69
C ASP A 118 14.34 -4.06 -4.61
N THR A 119 13.22 -3.60 -4.02
CA THR A 119 12.48 -4.36 -3.00
C THR A 119 11.69 -5.52 -3.63
N LEU A 120 11.15 -5.31 -4.84
CA LEU A 120 10.45 -6.34 -5.61
C LEU A 120 11.39 -7.40 -6.21
N ALA A 121 12.63 -7.04 -6.54
CA ALA A 121 13.65 -7.95 -7.08
C ALA A 121 14.38 -8.80 -6.02
N GLY A 122 14.07 -8.63 -4.72
CA GLY A 122 14.68 -9.42 -3.66
C GLY A 122 16.19 -9.18 -3.47
N GLY A 123 16.70 -8.00 -3.81
CA GLY A 123 18.11 -7.64 -3.59
C GLY A 123 19.14 -8.48 -4.35
N ARG A 124 18.77 -9.10 -5.49
CA ARG A 124 19.74 -9.73 -6.40
C ARG A 124 19.66 -9.12 -7.79
N VAL A 125 20.64 -8.29 -8.08
CA VAL A 125 21.07 -7.93 -9.44
C VAL A 125 21.37 -9.24 -10.18
N TRP A 126 20.57 -9.55 -11.19
CA TRP A 126 20.88 -10.63 -12.13
C TRP A 126 22.11 -10.20 -12.94
N LYS A 127 23.22 -10.90 -12.76
CA LYS A 127 24.32 -11.01 -13.73
C LYS A 127 24.20 -12.34 -14.45
#